data_AF-A0A0K1P652-F1
#
_entry.id   AF-A0A0K1P652-F1
#
_cell.length_a   1.000
_cell.length_b   1.000
_cell.length_c   1.000
_cell.angle_alpha   90.00
_cell.angle_beta   90.00
_cell.angle_gamma   90.00
#
_symmetry.space_group_name_H-M   'P 1'
#
loop_
_entity.id
_entity.type
_entity.pdbx_description
1 polymer ?
#
loop_
_entity_poly.entity_id
_entity_poly.type
_entity_poly.pdbx_seq_one_letter_code
_entity_poly.pdbx_strand_id
1 'polypeptide(L)'
;MSNRVKSLTKISIFLMSFSTIFGFRNIINNQNQFGILAAILFLVGGAIYAIPLVMITSEFGSVKKLKDQESGLGSFCVFTLGKKAGFLASWSSYFGNLFFFATIAPFTVIALSFFFYGANGFDQIAKILVDNSGLSTDNSTRVGAITLTLFSIILFWTGSYVSKKGPKWLGKVTNIGGIASLLLGLIFIIIALLYTLPTKGILTNMNSSSFNPITDEENGFDGDWWSFIGAFPWLIFAYNGIETMSVFIKDTKGGAKTFRNASLIGIILVVFLMFMGTILLSLTISQSQITKWGISNSYYYVFPAILGLDIDSGGGKAIIHIVGLVTALNGIGSLFFWTSAPAKVFFSEVPENVMGKFLSKTDKNGTPVNALYIQAIVVAIILLIVGATTTGDTDQGSSEFLTRIIQSATTLAIVQMFFYFVAYIKLRINFNDEERDIIFFKNKKIPITISIITLVLLGIAFFFGVIPSVKSWQTDWVKSLIDFLFIFGGFVFFIIVAILVWHFNVERKNKLINKKTQIESITNDEKNIDNLTVENKDRKYKKNK
;
A
#
# COMPACT_ATOMS: atom_id res chain seq x y z
N MET A 1 17.32 11.64 28.49
CA MET A 1 16.28 10.60 28.31
C MET A 1 14.92 11.23 28.59
N SER A 2 13.99 11.25 27.64
CA SER A 2 12.61 11.64 27.96
C SER A 2 11.83 10.35 28.24
N ASN A 3 11.27 10.24 29.44
CA ASN A 3 10.24 9.25 29.74
C ASN A 3 9.03 9.63 28.87
N ARG A 4 8.91 9.04 27.67
CA ARG A 4 7.73 9.24 26.83
C ARG A 4 6.50 8.79 27.62
N VAL A 5 5.55 9.70 27.81
CA VAL A 5 4.29 9.40 28.48
C VAL A 5 3.50 8.44 27.58
N LYS A 6 3.28 7.22 28.06
CA LYS A 6 2.42 6.24 27.38
C LYS A 6 0.99 6.80 27.31
N SER A 7 0.59 7.24 26.12
CA SER A 7 -0.68 7.94 25.90
C SER A 7 -1.76 7.05 25.28
N LEU A 8 -1.37 6.02 24.54
CA LEU A 8 -2.31 5.21 23.75
C LEU A 8 -2.97 4.12 24.59
N THR A 9 -4.30 4.11 24.61
CA THR A 9 -5.10 3.12 25.35
C THR A 9 -5.33 1.86 24.52
N LYS A 10 -5.86 0.78 25.13
CA LYS A 10 -6.29 -0.42 24.40
C LYS A 10 -7.27 -0.09 23.28
N ILE A 11 -8.24 0.77 23.60
CA ILE A 11 -9.27 1.23 22.66
C ILE A 11 -8.64 2.05 21.53
N SER A 12 -7.67 2.91 21.85
CA SER A 12 -6.92 3.68 20.84
C SER A 12 -6.22 2.76 19.85
N ILE A 13 -5.49 1.74 20.32
CA ILE A 13 -4.79 0.80 19.43
C ILE A 13 -5.77 -0.04 18.61
N PHE A 14 -6.87 -0.50 19.21
CA PHE A 14 -7.92 -1.20 18.50
C PHE A 14 -8.51 -0.33 17.37
N LEU A 15 -8.90 0.91 17.67
CA LEU A 15 -9.47 1.84 16.68
C LEU A 15 -8.47 2.24 15.60
N MET A 16 -7.18 2.41 15.95
CA MET A 16 -6.11 2.69 14.98
C MET A 16 -5.87 1.49 14.06
N SER A 17 -5.81 0.28 14.61
CA SER A 17 -5.65 -0.95 13.80
C SER A 17 -6.84 -1.13 12.86
N PHE A 18 -8.05 -0.89 13.38
CA PHE A 18 -9.26 -0.91 12.60
C PHE A 18 -9.24 0.12 11.46
N SER A 19 -9.00 1.40 11.77
CA SER A 19 -9.06 2.49 10.78
C SER A 19 -7.95 2.43 9.74
N THR A 20 -6.82 1.80 10.07
CA THR A 20 -5.70 1.61 9.14
C THR A 20 -6.01 0.57 8.06
N ILE A 21 -6.81 -0.46 8.38
CA ILE A 21 -6.98 -1.64 7.54
C ILE A 21 -8.38 -1.72 6.94
N PHE A 22 -9.41 -1.38 7.72
CA PHE A 22 -10.77 -1.39 7.23
C PHE A 22 -10.99 -0.30 6.19
N GLY A 23 -11.36 -0.72 4.99
CA GLY A 23 -11.84 0.17 3.94
C GLY A 23 -13.04 -0.45 3.27
N PHE A 24 -14.16 0.29 3.22
CA PHE A 24 -15.32 -0.08 2.41
C PHE A 24 -14.93 -0.32 0.94
N ARG A 25 -13.87 0.36 0.50
CA ARG A 25 -13.19 0.15 -0.78
C ARG A 25 -12.75 -1.27 -1.04
N ASN A 26 -12.24 -1.95 -0.03
CA ASN A 26 -11.79 -3.32 -0.19
C ASN A 26 -12.98 -4.25 -0.47
N ILE A 27 -14.16 -3.98 0.11
CA ILE A 27 -15.37 -4.77 -0.15
C ILE A 27 -15.81 -4.62 -1.61
N ILE A 28 -16.01 -3.39 -2.09
CA ILE A 28 -16.46 -3.14 -3.47
C ILE A 28 -15.44 -3.68 -4.48
N ASN A 29 -14.15 -3.39 -4.30
CA ASN A 29 -13.11 -3.82 -5.21
C ASN A 29 -13.02 -5.34 -5.30
N ASN A 30 -13.01 -6.04 -4.16
CA ASN A 30 -12.90 -7.50 -4.16
C ASN A 30 -14.22 -8.16 -4.59
N GLN A 31 -15.39 -7.58 -4.32
CA GLN A 31 -16.66 -8.04 -4.89
C GLN A 31 -16.64 -7.92 -6.42
N ASN A 32 -16.18 -6.79 -6.97
CA ASN A 32 -16.08 -6.62 -8.42
C ASN A 32 -15.14 -7.66 -9.07
N GLN A 33 -14.12 -8.13 -8.34
CA GLN A 33 -13.19 -9.14 -8.84
C GLN A 33 -13.70 -10.57 -8.64
N PHE A 34 -14.18 -10.93 -7.44
CA PHE A 34 -14.42 -12.33 -7.05
C PHE A 34 -15.89 -12.65 -6.78
N GLY A 35 -16.79 -11.69 -6.92
CA GLY A 35 -18.17 -11.81 -6.47
C GLY A 35 -18.27 -12.22 -5.00
N ILE A 36 -19.23 -13.09 -4.69
CA ILE A 36 -19.46 -13.56 -3.32
C ILE A 36 -18.27 -14.35 -2.75
N LEU A 37 -17.43 -14.94 -3.60
CA LEU A 37 -16.24 -15.65 -3.15
C LEU A 37 -15.27 -14.72 -2.41
N ALA A 38 -15.29 -13.41 -2.68
CA ALA A 38 -14.53 -12.44 -1.90
C ALA A 38 -14.76 -12.59 -0.38
N ALA A 39 -15.97 -12.97 0.04
CA ALA A 39 -16.29 -13.17 1.46
C ALA A 39 -15.43 -14.30 2.05
N ILE A 40 -15.39 -15.46 1.37
CA ILE A 40 -14.58 -16.61 1.79
C ILE A 40 -13.09 -16.26 1.71
N LEU A 41 -12.67 -15.58 0.64
CA LEU A 41 -11.29 -15.16 0.45
C LEU A 41 -10.83 -14.19 1.54
N PHE A 42 -11.69 -13.31 2.04
CA PHE A 42 -11.37 -12.46 3.20
C PHE A 42 -11.14 -13.30 4.47
N LEU A 43 -11.93 -14.35 4.72
CA LEU A 43 -11.67 -15.25 5.85
C LEU A 43 -10.34 -15.98 5.69
N VAL A 44 -10.07 -16.51 4.50
CA VAL A 44 -8.84 -17.23 4.17
C VAL A 44 -7.62 -16.31 4.28
N GLY A 45 -7.64 -15.15 3.62
CA GLY A 45 -6.59 -14.13 3.69
C GLY A 45 -6.39 -13.60 5.11
N GLY A 46 -7.48 -13.43 5.86
CA GLY A 46 -7.45 -13.11 7.28
C GLY A 46 -6.66 -14.13 8.10
N ALA A 47 -6.94 -15.42 7.90
CA ALA A 47 -6.32 -16.52 8.63
C ALA A 47 -4.84 -16.76 8.26
N ILE A 48 -4.49 -16.70 6.97
CA ILE A 48 -3.16 -17.11 6.48
C ILE A 48 -2.19 -15.95 6.24
N TYR A 49 -2.70 -14.72 6.18
CA TYR A 49 -1.89 -13.51 5.95
C TYR A 49 -2.07 -12.50 7.07
N ALA A 50 -3.29 -11.99 7.29
CA ALA A 50 -3.51 -10.85 8.16
C ALA A 50 -3.20 -11.14 9.65
N ILE A 51 -3.73 -12.23 10.19
CA ILE A 51 -3.46 -12.66 11.57
C ILE A 51 -1.97 -12.97 11.76
N PRO A 52 -1.32 -13.79 10.91
CA PRO A 52 0.13 -13.98 10.96
C PRO A 52 0.92 -12.68 10.92
N LEU A 53 0.53 -11.71 10.08
CA LEU A 53 1.21 -10.42 9.97
C LEU A 53 1.13 -9.63 11.30
N VAL A 54 -0.03 -9.61 11.96
CA VAL A 54 -0.18 -8.97 13.30
C VAL A 54 0.70 -9.66 14.33
N MET A 55 0.78 -10.99 14.29
CA MET A 55 1.61 -11.77 15.21
C MET A 55 3.10 -11.48 14.99
N ILE A 56 3.55 -11.51 13.75
CA ILE A 56 4.93 -11.17 13.36
C ILE A 56 5.28 -9.76 13.80
N THR A 57 4.41 -8.79 13.49
CA THR A 57 4.59 -7.36 13.83
C THR A 57 4.71 -7.15 15.34
N SER A 58 3.83 -7.80 16.11
CA SER A 58 3.84 -7.71 17.56
C SER A 58 5.10 -8.33 18.16
N GLU A 59 5.54 -9.48 17.65
CA GLU A 59 6.75 -10.16 18.11
C GLU A 59 8.02 -9.35 17.77
N PHE A 60 8.16 -8.88 16.52
CA PHE A 60 9.27 -8.04 16.09
C PHE A 60 9.36 -6.74 16.89
N GLY A 61 8.24 -6.04 17.05
CA GLY A 61 8.17 -4.80 17.81
C GLY A 61 8.40 -4.96 19.32
N SER A 62 8.47 -6.21 19.81
CA SER A 62 8.76 -6.54 21.20
C SER A 62 10.21 -6.93 21.47
N VAL A 63 11.10 -6.92 20.46
CA VAL A 63 12.52 -7.24 20.60
C VAL A 63 13.22 -6.17 21.46
N LYS A 64 13.85 -6.58 22.56
CA LYS A 64 14.44 -5.63 23.52
C LYS A 64 15.60 -4.83 22.97
N LYS A 65 16.40 -5.35 22.03
CA LYS A 65 17.47 -4.59 21.36
C LYS A 65 16.96 -3.43 20.50
N LEU A 66 15.68 -3.49 20.11
CA LEU A 66 15.01 -2.45 19.33
C LEU A 66 14.19 -1.49 20.21
N LYS A 67 14.25 -1.64 21.55
CA LYS A 67 13.46 -0.85 22.51
C LYS A 67 13.77 0.66 22.45
N ASP A 68 14.95 1.05 21.98
CA ASP A 68 15.37 2.47 21.92
C ASP A 68 15.21 3.09 20.53
N GLN A 69 14.84 2.30 19.51
CA GLN A 69 14.67 2.76 18.11
C GLN A 69 13.20 2.80 17.70
N GLU A 70 12.71 3.84 17.02
CA GLU A 70 11.41 3.75 16.35
C GLU A 70 11.51 2.65 15.28
N SER A 71 10.84 1.52 15.53
CA SER A 71 11.10 0.27 14.81
C SER A 71 9.90 -0.07 13.94
N GLY A 72 10.09 0.10 12.63
CA GLY A 72 9.19 -0.33 11.57
C GLY A 72 9.84 -1.40 10.68
N LEU A 73 9.22 -1.63 9.53
CA LEU A 73 9.63 -2.63 8.53
C LEU A 73 11.13 -2.55 8.18
N GLY A 74 11.66 -1.34 7.97
CA GLY A 74 13.08 -1.13 7.66
C GLY A 74 13.99 -1.56 8.80
N SER A 75 13.72 -1.05 10.00
CA SER A 75 14.52 -1.35 11.20
C SER A 75 14.55 -2.85 11.53
N PHE A 76 13.44 -3.57 11.36
CA PHE A 76 13.40 -5.04 11.54
C PHE A 76 14.25 -5.78 10.52
N CYS A 77 14.22 -5.33 9.26
CA CYS A 77 15.05 -5.89 8.20
C CYS A 77 16.54 -5.55 8.42
N VAL A 78 16.88 -4.34 8.90
CA VAL A 78 18.25 -4.00 9.28
C VAL A 78 18.76 -4.92 10.39
N PHE A 79 17.95 -5.16 11.42
CA PHE A 79 18.32 -6.00 12.57
C PHE A 79 18.65 -7.44 12.16
N THR A 80 17.84 -8.03 11.29
CA THR A 80 17.95 -9.46 10.94
C THR A 80 18.73 -9.71 9.66
N LEU A 81 18.48 -8.94 8.59
CA LEU A 81 19.03 -9.13 7.25
C LEU A 81 20.24 -8.22 6.96
N GLY A 82 20.46 -7.19 7.77
CA GLY A 82 21.56 -6.23 7.61
C GLY A 82 21.16 -4.98 6.83
N LYS A 83 22.06 -3.98 6.83
CA LYS A 83 21.77 -2.61 6.36
C LYS A 83 21.28 -2.53 4.92
N LYS A 84 21.86 -3.30 4.00
CA LYS A 84 21.48 -3.29 2.57
C LYS A 84 20.07 -3.81 2.36
N ALA A 85 19.73 -4.95 2.96
CA ALA A 85 18.40 -5.54 2.88
C ALA A 85 17.35 -4.66 3.57
N GLY A 86 17.71 -4.05 4.72
CA GLY A 86 16.86 -3.05 5.38
C GLY A 86 16.56 -1.84 4.50
N PHE A 87 17.58 -1.29 3.83
CA PHE A 87 17.38 -0.22 2.85
C PHE A 87 16.46 -0.65 1.69
N LEU A 88 16.67 -1.84 1.11
CA LEU A 88 15.83 -2.35 0.03
C LEU A 88 14.37 -2.58 0.48
N ALA A 89 14.16 -3.01 1.73
CA ALA A 89 12.84 -3.17 2.31
C ALA A 89 12.12 -1.82 2.45
N SER A 90 12.76 -0.83 3.09
CA SER A 90 12.20 0.53 3.21
C SER A 90 12.01 1.19 1.84
N TRP A 91 12.93 0.97 0.89
CA TRP A 91 12.81 1.47 -0.48
C TRP A 91 11.60 0.88 -1.19
N SER A 92 11.43 -0.44 -1.12
CA SER A 92 10.28 -1.12 -1.73
C SER A 92 8.97 -0.63 -1.14
N SER A 93 8.93 -0.35 0.17
CA SER A 93 7.79 0.27 0.84
C SER A 93 7.53 1.69 0.32
N TYR A 94 8.56 2.53 0.26
CA TYR A 94 8.45 3.91 -0.21
C TYR A 94 7.98 4.00 -1.67
N PHE A 95 8.56 3.19 -2.56
CA PHE A 95 8.20 3.20 -3.98
C PHE A 95 6.87 2.52 -4.27
N GLY A 96 6.54 1.43 -3.56
CA GLY A 96 5.20 0.82 -3.65
C GLY A 96 4.10 1.82 -3.27
N ASN A 97 4.36 2.68 -2.28
CA ASN A 97 3.44 3.75 -1.91
C ASN A 97 3.22 4.79 -3.02
N LEU A 98 4.16 5.00 -3.96
CA LEU A 98 3.94 5.94 -5.08
C LEU A 98 2.81 5.48 -6.00
N PHE A 99 2.72 4.18 -6.28
CA PHE A 99 1.59 3.61 -7.03
C PHE A 99 0.30 3.69 -6.22
N PHE A 100 0.36 3.46 -4.91
CA PHE A 100 -0.81 3.62 -4.05
C PHE A 100 -1.34 5.06 -4.05
N PHE A 101 -0.45 6.07 -4.03
CA PHE A 101 -0.84 7.48 -4.15
C PHE A 101 -1.54 7.77 -5.48
N ALA A 102 -1.06 7.15 -6.56
CA ALA A 102 -1.70 7.22 -7.86
C ALA A 102 -3.09 6.55 -7.89
N THR A 103 -3.47 5.75 -6.87
CA THR A 103 -4.87 5.29 -6.71
C THR A 103 -5.74 6.30 -5.96
N ILE A 104 -5.18 7.04 -4.99
CA ILE A 104 -5.95 7.91 -4.10
C ILE A 104 -6.38 9.18 -4.82
N ALA A 105 -5.47 9.83 -5.56
CA ALA A 105 -5.80 11.10 -6.21
C ALA A 105 -6.94 10.96 -7.25
N PRO A 106 -6.90 10.00 -8.19
CA PRO A 106 -7.99 9.79 -9.15
C PRO A 106 -9.30 9.38 -8.50
N PHE A 107 -9.25 8.50 -7.49
CA PHE A 107 -10.43 8.12 -6.72
C PHE A 107 -11.07 9.32 -6.02
N THR A 108 -10.27 10.24 -5.47
CA THR A 108 -10.75 11.47 -4.85
C THR A 108 -11.37 12.42 -5.88
N VAL A 109 -10.77 12.52 -7.06
CA VAL A 109 -11.27 13.36 -8.15
C VAL A 109 -12.61 12.82 -8.69
N ILE A 110 -12.76 11.51 -8.84
CA ILE A 110 -14.04 10.87 -9.18
C ILE A 110 -15.08 11.14 -8.09
N ALA A 111 -14.71 11.05 -6.81
CA ALA A 111 -15.61 11.38 -5.71
C ALA A 111 -16.11 12.83 -5.74
N LEU A 112 -15.23 13.78 -6.09
CA LEU A 112 -15.60 15.18 -6.30
C LEU A 112 -16.57 15.32 -7.48
N SER A 113 -16.38 14.56 -8.57
CA SER A 113 -17.33 14.53 -9.68
C SER A 113 -18.72 14.08 -9.22
N PHE A 114 -18.82 12.98 -8.47
CA PHE A 114 -20.10 12.53 -7.92
C PHE A 114 -20.70 13.53 -6.93
N PHE A 115 -19.88 14.18 -6.11
CA PHE A 115 -20.35 15.21 -5.19
C PHE A 115 -20.94 16.43 -5.92
N PHE A 116 -20.29 16.94 -6.97
CA PHE A 116 -20.78 18.15 -7.65
C PHE A 116 -21.83 17.86 -8.72
N TYR A 117 -21.70 16.76 -9.45
CA TYR A 117 -22.50 16.47 -10.66
C TYR A 117 -23.40 15.25 -10.52
N GLY A 118 -23.28 14.44 -9.46
CA GLY A 118 -24.12 13.25 -9.26
C GLY A 118 -23.83 12.12 -10.26
N ALA A 119 -22.69 12.20 -10.96
CA ALA A 119 -22.25 11.26 -11.97
C ALA A 119 -20.72 11.27 -12.14
N ASN A 120 -20.20 10.25 -12.81
CA ASN A 120 -18.80 10.22 -13.24
C ASN A 120 -18.61 11.04 -14.52
N GLY A 121 -18.15 12.27 -14.36
CA GLY A 121 -17.95 13.21 -15.47
C GLY A 121 -16.89 12.76 -16.47
N PHE A 122 -15.94 11.91 -16.07
CA PHE A 122 -14.86 11.44 -16.96
C PHE A 122 -15.38 10.41 -17.97
N ASP A 123 -16.23 9.49 -17.52
CA ASP A 123 -16.92 8.53 -18.40
C ASP A 123 -17.97 9.27 -19.27
N GLN A 124 -18.64 10.30 -18.74
CA GLN A 124 -19.55 11.14 -19.54
C GLN A 124 -18.83 11.93 -20.65
N ILE A 125 -17.63 12.44 -20.41
CA ILE A 125 -16.82 13.08 -21.46
C ILE A 125 -16.59 12.11 -22.61
N ALA A 126 -16.23 10.85 -22.31
CA ALA A 126 -16.02 9.84 -23.33
C ALA A 126 -17.29 9.59 -24.16
N LYS A 127 -18.45 9.45 -23.51
CA LYS A 127 -19.75 9.29 -24.21
C LYS A 127 -20.06 10.45 -25.14
N ILE A 128 -19.94 11.67 -24.63
CA ILE A 128 -20.22 12.89 -25.40
C ILE A 128 -19.32 12.98 -26.64
N LEU A 129 -18.05 12.56 -26.54
CA LEU A 129 -17.12 12.58 -27.68
C LEU A 129 -17.44 11.52 -28.74
N VAL A 130 -17.91 10.34 -28.32
CA VAL A 130 -18.44 9.34 -29.25
C VAL A 130 -19.68 9.88 -29.95
N ASP A 131 -20.67 10.34 -29.19
CA ASP A 131 -21.98 10.73 -29.70
C ASP A 131 -21.93 11.99 -30.57
N ASN A 132 -21.15 13.01 -30.16
CA ASN A 132 -21.20 14.33 -30.78
C ASN A 132 -19.99 14.65 -31.68
N SER A 133 -18.85 13.97 -31.50
CA SER A 133 -17.62 14.27 -32.26
C SER A 133 -17.23 13.15 -33.22
N GLY A 134 -17.91 12.01 -33.19
CA GLY A 134 -17.57 10.83 -34.02
C GLY A 134 -16.21 10.23 -33.69
N LEU A 135 -15.66 10.53 -32.51
CA LEU A 135 -14.37 10.01 -32.08
C LEU A 135 -14.54 8.53 -31.67
N SER A 136 -13.61 7.66 -32.08
CA SER A 136 -13.65 6.24 -31.72
C SER A 136 -13.70 6.04 -30.20
N THR A 137 -14.44 5.05 -29.73
CA THR A 137 -14.59 4.68 -28.30
C THR A 137 -13.28 4.73 -27.52
N ASP A 138 -12.22 4.08 -28.01
CA ASP A 138 -10.91 4.06 -27.33
C ASP A 138 -10.28 5.44 -27.16
N ASN A 139 -10.34 6.28 -28.20
CA ASN A 139 -9.79 7.64 -28.13
C ASN A 139 -10.64 8.53 -27.22
N SER A 140 -11.96 8.39 -27.24
CA SER A 140 -12.87 9.10 -26.34
C SER A 140 -12.63 8.72 -24.87
N THR A 141 -12.50 7.42 -24.60
CA THR A 141 -12.15 6.88 -23.28
C THR A 141 -10.77 7.38 -22.81
N ARG A 142 -9.79 7.41 -23.71
CA ARG A 142 -8.46 7.96 -23.42
C ARG A 142 -8.52 9.45 -23.08
N VAL A 143 -9.34 10.24 -23.77
CA VAL A 143 -9.53 11.67 -23.44
C VAL A 143 -10.11 11.80 -22.04
N GLY A 144 -11.16 11.05 -21.70
CA GLY A 144 -11.72 11.03 -20.34
C GLY A 144 -10.69 10.68 -19.26
N ALA A 145 -9.87 9.66 -19.52
CA ALA A 145 -8.80 9.22 -18.62
C ALA A 145 -7.64 10.24 -18.48
N ILE A 146 -7.29 10.94 -19.56
CA ILE A 146 -6.32 12.05 -19.52
C ILE A 146 -6.89 13.22 -18.72
N THR A 147 -8.18 13.56 -18.90
CA THR A 147 -8.82 14.60 -18.09
C THR A 147 -8.79 14.23 -16.60
N LEU A 148 -9.16 13.00 -16.24
CA LEU A 148 -9.03 12.48 -14.87
C LEU A 148 -7.60 12.61 -14.34
N THR A 149 -6.61 12.26 -15.17
CA THR A 149 -5.19 12.38 -14.86
C THR A 149 -4.77 13.81 -14.53
N LEU A 150 -5.16 14.78 -15.35
CA LEU A 150 -4.79 16.19 -15.16
C LEU A 150 -5.35 16.73 -13.84
N PHE A 151 -6.62 16.47 -13.54
CA PHE A 151 -7.21 16.86 -12.24
C PHE A 151 -6.54 16.13 -11.07
N SER A 152 -6.17 14.86 -11.24
CA SER A 152 -5.48 14.06 -10.22
C SER A 152 -4.08 14.61 -9.92
N ILE A 153 -3.35 15.05 -10.96
CA ILE A 153 -2.04 15.70 -10.81
C ILE A 153 -2.21 17.01 -10.04
N ILE A 154 -3.16 17.86 -10.43
CA ILE A 154 -3.42 19.13 -9.73
C ILE A 154 -3.71 18.88 -8.24
N LEU A 155 -4.55 17.88 -7.93
CA LEU A 155 -4.87 17.51 -6.56
C LEU A 155 -3.65 16.97 -5.81
N PHE A 156 -2.86 16.08 -6.42
CA PHE A 156 -1.67 15.50 -5.80
C PHE A 156 -0.60 16.56 -5.50
N TRP A 157 -0.37 17.49 -6.43
CA TRP A 157 0.56 18.60 -6.25
C TRP A 157 0.09 19.56 -5.16
N THR A 158 -1.21 19.86 -5.11
CA THR A 158 -1.81 20.63 -4.02
C THR A 158 -1.58 19.94 -2.69
N GLY A 159 -1.81 18.63 -2.61
CA GLY A 159 -1.53 17.84 -1.40
C GLY A 159 -0.06 17.86 -1.01
N SER A 160 0.84 17.67 -1.96
CA SER A 160 2.30 17.72 -1.73
C SER A 160 2.75 19.09 -1.22
N TYR A 161 2.16 20.18 -1.71
CA TYR A 161 2.43 21.52 -1.22
C TYR A 161 1.87 21.74 0.19
N VAL A 162 0.61 21.36 0.41
CA VAL A 162 -0.10 21.58 1.67
C VAL A 162 0.46 20.73 2.81
N SER A 163 0.93 19.51 2.54
CA SER A 163 1.54 18.63 3.54
C SER A 163 2.83 19.21 4.19
N LYS A 164 3.38 20.32 3.65
CA LYS A 164 4.49 21.07 4.27
C LYS A 164 4.05 21.99 5.41
N LYS A 165 2.75 22.29 5.53
CA LYS A 165 2.21 23.22 6.55
C LYS A 165 2.26 22.67 7.98
N GLY A 166 2.71 21.42 8.16
CA GLY A 166 3.03 20.83 9.47
C GLY A 166 1.93 19.95 10.07
N PRO A 167 2.25 19.21 11.15
CA PRO A 167 1.45 18.08 11.63
C PRO A 167 0.10 18.46 12.25
N LYS A 168 -0.04 19.66 12.83
CA LYS A 168 -1.32 20.10 13.45
C LYS A 168 -2.46 20.22 12.45
N TRP A 169 -2.17 20.76 11.27
CA TRP A 169 -3.16 20.90 10.20
C TRP A 169 -3.48 19.54 9.58
N LEU A 170 -2.44 18.74 9.34
CA LEU A 170 -2.57 17.39 8.79
C LEU A 170 -3.49 16.52 9.66
N GLY A 171 -3.29 16.55 10.99
CA GLY A 171 -4.12 15.79 11.93
C GLY A 171 -5.61 16.13 11.86
N LYS A 172 -5.99 17.40 11.64
CA LYS A 172 -7.40 17.79 11.50
C LYS A 172 -8.05 17.19 10.26
N VAL A 173 -7.35 17.26 9.12
CA VAL A 173 -7.87 16.81 7.82
C VAL A 173 -7.92 15.28 7.74
N THR A 174 -6.90 14.60 8.28
CA THR A 174 -6.85 13.14 8.34
C THR A 174 -7.92 12.56 9.27
N ASN A 175 -8.23 13.22 10.39
CA ASN A 175 -9.32 12.78 11.28
C ASN A 175 -10.68 12.77 10.58
N ILE A 176 -10.99 13.82 9.80
CA ILE A 176 -12.24 13.87 9.03
C ILE A 176 -12.28 12.72 8.02
N GLY A 177 -11.20 12.50 7.28
CA GLY A 177 -11.15 11.44 6.27
C GLY A 177 -11.25 10.02 6.85
N GLY A 178 -10.60 9.75 7.98
CA GLY A 178 -10.67 8.46 8.66
C GLY A 178 -12.07 8.14 9.18
N ILE A 179 -12.75 9.12 9.79
CA ILE A 179 -14.14 8.98 10.25
C ILE A 179 -15.07 8.76 9.05
N ALA A 180 -14.87 9.48 7.95
CA ALA A 180 -15.63 9.31 6.73
C ALA A 180 -15.53 7.87 6.16
N SER A 181 -14.33 7.26 6.16
CA SER A 181 -14.12 5.86 5.74
C SER A 181 -14.96 4.88 6.56
N LEU A 182 -14.87 5.05 7.88
CA LEU A 182 -15.52 4.19 8.86
C LEU A 182 -17.04 4.25 8.71
N LEU A 183 -17.58 5.46 8.58
CA LEU A 183 -19.01 5.70 8.47
C LEU A 183 -19.59 5.03 7.22
N LEU A 184 -18.94 5.12 6.06
CA LEU A 184 -19.47 4.52 4.83
C LEU A 184 -19.68 3.01 4.96
N GLY A 185 -18.68 2.28 5.47
CA GLY A 185 -18.77 0.83 5.61
C GLY A 185 -19.77 0.39 6.69
N LEU A 186 -19.79 1.08 7.84
CA LEU A 186 -20.74 0.75 8.91
C LEU A 186 -22.19 1.10 8.52
N ILE A 187 -22.42 2.26 7.91
CA ILE A 187 -23.73 2.68 7.42
C ILE A 187 -24.24 1.69 6.36
N PHE A 188 -23.38 1.27 5.44
CA PHE A 188 -23.76 0.25 4.45
C PHE A 188 -24.25 -1.04 5.13
N ILE A 189 -23.47 -1.58 6.07
CA ILE A 189 -23.81 -2.81 6.81
C ILE A 189 -25.13 -2.63 7.58
N ILE A 190 -25.31 -1.49 8.25
CA ILE A 190 -26.52 -1.18 9.03
C ILE A 190 -27.75 -1.07 8.13
N ILE A 191 -27.66 -0.35 7.01
CA ILE A 191 -28.77 -0.22 6.05
C ILE A 191 -29.13 -1.60 5.50
N ALA A 192 -28.14 -2.38 5.06
CA ALA A 192 -28.41 -3.70 4.50
C ALA A 192 -29.10 -4.64 5.51
N LEU A 193 -28.60 -4.71 6.75
CA LEU A 193 -29.12 -5.61 7.78
C LEU A 193 -30.46 -5.16 8.39
N LEU A 194 -30.60 -3.85 8.69
CA LEU A 194 -31.72 -3.35 9.47
C LEU A 194 -32.84 -2.77 8.61
N TYR A 195 -32.57 -2.44 7.35
CA TYR A 195 -33.56 -1.89 6.42
C TYR A 195 -33.75 -2.77 5.18
N THR A 196 -32.72 -3.00 4.38
CA THR A 196 -32.86 -3.64 3.06
C THR A 196 -33.36 -5.08 3.17
N LEU A 197 -32.67 -5.95 3.90
CA LEU A 197 -33.09 -7.35 4.03
C LEU A 197 -34.47 -7.51 4.71
N PRO A 198 -34.80 -6.78 5.80
CA PRO A 198 -36.12 -6.89 6.42
C PRO A 198 -37.27 -6.35 5.56
N THR A 199 -37.06 -5.30 4.77
CA THR A 199 -38.14 -4.65 4.01
C THR A 199 -38.27 -5.14 2.57
N LYS A 200 -37.17 -5.59 1.95
CA LYS A 200 -37.11 -5.97 0.54
C LYS A 200 -36.74 -7.43 0.31
N GLY A 201 -36.29 -8.14 1.35
CA GLY A 201 -35.83 -9.52 1.25
C GLY A 201 -34.46 -9.66 0.59
N ILE A 202 -34.11 -10.89 0.26
CA ILE A 202 -32.93 -11.21 -0.55
C ILE A 202 -33.26 -10.84 -2.00
N LEU A 203 -32.45 -9.96 -2.60
CA LEU A 203 -32.71 -9.40 -3.93
C LEU A 203 -32.00 -10.17 -5.05
N THR A 204 -31.13 -11.11 -4.69
CA THR A 204 -30.27 -11.86 -5.60
C THR A 204 -30.35 -13.35 -5.28
N ASN A 205 -30.57 -14.16 -6.31
CA ASN A 205 -30.54 -15.62 -6.15
C ASN A 205 -29.10 -16.10 -6.13
N MET A 206 -28.62 -16.59 -5.00
CA MET A 206 -27.33 -17.26 -4.88
C MET A 206 -27.51 -18.75 -5.10
N ASN A 207 -26.74 -19.34 -6.01
CA ASN A 207 -26.69 -20.78 -6.22
C ASN A 207 -25.26 -21.30 -6.01
N SER A 208 -25.05 -22.61 -6.12
CA SER A 208 -23.73 -23.21 -5.97
C SER A 208 -22.72 -22.70 -7.01
N SER A 209 -23.17 -22.32 -8.22
CA SER A 209 -22.32 -21.71 -9.24
C SER A 209 -21.84 -20.31 -8.85
N SER A 210 -22.59 -19.54 -8.03
CA SER A 210 -22.12 -18.23 -7.52
C SER A 210 -20.82 -18.32 -6.72
N PHE A 211 -20.49 -19.50 -6.17
CA PHE A 211 -19.25 -19.76 -5.44
C PHE A 211 -18.14 -20.34 -6.34
N ASN A 212 -18.39 -20.54 -7.63
CA ASN A 212 -17.39 -20.98 -8.60
C ASN A 212 -16.83 -19.76 -9.35
N PRO A 213 -15.65 -19.24 -8.97
CA PRO A 213 -15.14 -17.99 -9.51
C PRO A 213 -14.62 -18.14 -10.95
N ILE A 214 -14.34 -19.36 -11.40
CA ILE A 214 -13.70 -19.60 -12.69
C ILE A 214 -14.76 -19.74 -13.78
N THR A 215 -15.88 -20.40 -13.53
CA THR A 215 -16.87 -20.72 -14.59
C THR A 215 -18.21 -20.01 -14.42
N ASP A 216 -18.40 -19.23 -13.36
CA ASP A 216 -19.59 -18.38 -13.27
C ASP A 216 -19.48 -17.23 -14.26
N GLU A 217 -20.43 -17.16 -15.20
CA GLU A 217 -20.51 -16.13 -16.24
C GLU A 217 -20.59 -14.72 -15.62
N GLU A 218 -21.09 -14.60 -14.38
CA GLU A 218 -21.18 -13.31 -13.69
C GLU A 218 -19.86 -12.90 -13.01
N ASN A 219 -18.93 -13.82 -12.73
CA ASN A 219 -17.69 -13.54 -12.00
C ASN A 219 -16.52 -13.09 -12.88
N GLY A 220 -16.77 -12.78 -14.16
CA GLY A 220 -15.85 -12.04 -15.04
C GLY A 220 -14.56 -12.77 -15.47
N PHE A 221 -14.21 -13.93 -14.88
CA PHE A 221 -13.02 -14.68 -15.24
C PHE A 221 -13.23 -15.64 -16.43
N ASP A 222 -14.45 -16.13 -16.67
CA ASP A 222 -14.81 -16.92 -17.88
C ASP A 222 -13.75 -17.99 -18.26
N GLY A 223 -13.47 -18.90 -17.33
CA GLY A 223 -12.49 -19.97 -17.44
C GLY A 223 -11.04 -19.58 -17.17
N ASP A 224 -10.72 -18.30 -17.03
CA ASP A 224 -9.36 -17.78 -16.89
C ASP A 224 -8.84 -17.86 -15.44
N TRP A 225 -8.42 -19.05 -15.05
CA TRP A 225 -7.80 -19.31 -13.74
C TRP A 225 -6.55 -18.45 -13.48
N TRP A 226 -5.84 -18.02 -14.54
CA TRP A 226 -4.64 -17.20 -14.40
C TRP A 226 -5.01 -15.80 -13.93
N SER A 227 -5.98 -15.16 -14.57
CA SER A 227 -6.51 -13.86 -14.14
C SER A 227 -7.10 -13.92 -12.73
N PHE A 228 -7.76 -15.02 -12.39
CA PHE A 228 -8.28 -15.24 -11.02
C PHE A 228 -7.18 -15.19 -9.96
N ILE A 229 -6.07 -15.92 -10.16
CA ILE A 229 -4.92 -15.87 -9.24
C ILE A 229 -4.24 -14.49 -9.32
N GLY A 230 -4.20 -13.87 -10.51
CA GLY A 230 -3.64 -12.54 -10.75
C GLY A 230 -4.34 -11.41 -9.97
N ALA A 231 -5.58 -11.61 -9.54
CA ALA A 231 -6.32 -10.67 -8.70
C ALA A 231 -6.02 -10.81 -7.19
N PHE A 232 -5.35 -11.89 -6.74
CA PHE A 232 -5.03 -12.10 -5.31
C PHE A 232 -4.20 -10.99 -4.65
N PRO A 233 -3.33 -10.22 -5.35
CA PRO A 233 -2.72 -9.03 -4.77
C PRO A 233 -3.72 -8.06 -4.16
N TRP A 234 -4.93 -7.91 -4.72
CA TRP A 234 -5.97 -7.02 -4.20
C TRP A 234 -6.47 -7.47 -2.83
N LEU A 235 -6.64 -8.79 -2.66
CA LEU A 235 -7.05 -9.40 -1.41
C LEU A 235 -5.98 -9.24 -0.34
N ILE A 236 -4.71 -9.48 -0.68
CA ILE A 236 -3.58 -9.34 0.24
C ILE A 236 -3.43 -7.87 0.67
N PHE A 237 -3.53 -6.97 -0.30
CA PHE A 237 -3.41 -5.52 -0.07
C PHE A 237 -4.49 -4.98 0.86
N ALA A 238 -5.68 -5.59 0.88
CA ALA A 238 -6.75 -5.20 1.80
C ALA A 238 -6.35 -5.30 3.29
N TYR A 239 -5.30 -6.07 3.61
CA TYR A 239 -4.78 -6.24 4.97
C TYR A 239 -3.47 -5.51 5.26
N ASN A 240 -2.88 -4.85 4.25
CA ASN A 240 -1.63 -4.12 4.43
C ASN A 240 -1.82 -2.88 5.31
N GLY A 241 -0.76 -2.49 6.01
CA GLY A 241 -0.71 -1.32 6.87
C GLY A 241 -0.52 -1.66 8.34
N ILE A 242 -0.90 -2.85 8.81
CA ILE A 242 -0.71 -3.23 10.22
C ILE A 242 0.77 -3.30 10.61
N GLU A 243 1.66 -3.65 9.68
CA GLU A 243 3.11 -3.68 9.86
C GLU A 243 3.69 -2.32 10.25
N THR A 244 3.00 -1.23 9.91
CA THR A 244 3.37 0.14 10.29
C THR A 244 2.98 0.49 11.72
N MET A 245 2.07 -0.26 12.34
CA MET A 245 1.58 0.02 13.70
C MET A 245 2.57 -0.35 14.80
N SER A 246 3.62 -1.13 14.50
CA SER A 246 4.64 -1.52 15.49
C SER A 246 5.30 -0.33 16.17
N VAL A 247 5.37 0.82 15.50
CA VAL A 247 5.95 2.06 16.05
C VAL A 247 5.21 2.53 17.31
N PHE A 248 3.91 2.21 17.43
CA PHE A 248 3.06 2.63 18.55
C PHE A 248 3.09 1.68 19.76
N ILE A 249 3.80 0.54 19.67
CA ILE A 249 3.93 -0.42 20.78
C ILE A 249 4.44 0.27 22.05
N LYS A 250 5.37 1.22 21.90
CA LYS A 250 6.02 1.92 23.01
C LYS A 250 5.13 2.95 23.67
N ASP A 251 4.28 3.59 22.88
CA ASP A 251 3.33 4.61 23.35
C ASP A 251 2.06 3.96 23.95
N THR A 252 1.94 2.63 23.86
CA THR A 252 0.80 1.86 24.37
C THR A 252 0.86 1.65 25.88
N LYS A 253 -0.20 2.05 26.59
CA LYS A 253 -0.42 1.74 28.01
C LYS A 253 -0.54 0.21 28.20
N GLY A 254 0.28 -0.34 29.09
CA GLY A 254 0.42 -1.80 29.26
C GLY A 254 1.34 -2.48 28.23
N GLY A 255 2.04 -1.69 27.40
CA GLY A 255 3.13 -2.13 26.54
C GLY A 255 2.72 -3.14 25.47
N ALA A 256 3.68 -3.99 25.10
CA ALA A 256 3.58 -4.91 23.98
C ALA A 256 2.38 -5.88 24.12
N LYS A 257 2.13 -6.42 25.32
CA LYS A 257 1.00 -7.35 25.56
C LYS A 257 -0.36 -6.71 25.28
N THR A 258 -0.55 -5.45 25.69
CA THR A 258 -1.76 -4.69 25.35
C THR A 258 -1.87 -4.48 23.85
N PHE A 259 -0.80 -3.98 23.23
CA PHE A 259 -0.79 -3.69 21.79
C PHE A 259 -1.19 -4.92 20.98
N ARG A 260 -0.57 -6.07 21.29
CA ARG A 260 -0.89 -7.36 20.68
C ARG A 260 -2.37 -7.71 20.76
N ASN A 261 -2.93 -7.71 21.97
CA ASN A 261 -4.30 -8.13 22.17
C ASN A 261 -5.28 -7.18 21.45
N ALA A 262 -5.03 -5.87 21.52
CA ALA A 262 -5.85 -4.87 20.84
C ALA A 262 -5.77 -4.98 19.31
N SER A 263 -4.56 -5.18 18.77
CA SER A 263 -4.34 -5.34 17.33
C SER A 263 -4.95 -6.64 16.79
N LEU A 264 -4.87 -7.74 17.55
CA LEU A 264 -5.52 -9.01 17.17
C LEU A 264 -7.05 -8.91 17.16
N ILE A 265 -7.65 -8.29 18.18
CA ILE A 265 -9.10 -8.05 18.18
C ILE A 265 -9.49 -7.14 17.01
N GLY A 266 -8.68 -6.11 16.74
CA GLY A 266 -8.85 -5.22 15.60
C GLY A 266 -8.89 -5.97 14.28
N ILE A 267 -7.86 -6.77 13.97
CA ILE A 267 -7.81 -7.48 12.69
C ILE A 267 -8.91 -8.53 12.54
N ILE A 268 -9.28 -9.24 13.62
CA ILE A 268 -10.38 -10.21 13.60
C ILE A 268 -11.70 -9.52 13.27
N LEU A 269 -11.95 -8.35 13.86
CA LEU A 269 -13.14 -7.56 13.55
C LEU A 269 -13.12 -7.06 12.11
N VAL A 270 -11.98 -6.59 11.61
CA VAL A 270 -11.85 -6.15 10.21
C VAL A 270 -12.17 -7.29 9.24
N VAL A 271 -11.59 -8.47 9.45
CA VAL A 271 -11.87 -9.68 8.66
C VAL A 271 -13.35 -10.02 8.70
N PHE A 272 -13.97 -10.00 9.88
CA PHE A 272 -15.39 -10.26 10.04
C PHE A 272 -16.27 -9.24 9.30
N LEU A 273 -15.96 -7.94 9.39
CA LEU A 273 -16.74 -6.91 8.70
C LEU A 273 -16.55 -6.94 7.18
N MET A 274 -15.36 -7.28 6.68
CA MET A 274 -15.14 -7.48 5.24
C MET A 274 -15.93 -8.68 4.73
N PHE A 275 -15.91 -9.81 5.45
CA PHE A 275 -16.74 -10.98 5.16
C PHE A 275 -18.23 -10.60 5.16
N MET A 276 -18.72 -9.97 6.23
CA MET A 276 -20.13 -9.62 6.39
C MET A 276 -20.58 -8.60 5.34
N GLY A 277 -19.80 -7.55 5.10
CA GLY A 277 -20.12 -6.53 4.11
C GLY A 277 -20.19 -7.09 2.69
N THR A 278 -19.34 -8.06 2.35
CA THR A 278 -19.36 -8.75 1.05
C THR A 278 -20.60 -9.63 0.87
N ILE A 279 -20.97 -10.38 1.93
CA ILE A 279 -22.20 -11.18 1.95
C ILE A 279 -23.42 -10.28 1.76
N LEU A 280 -23.49 -9.18 2.51
CA LEU A 280 -24.61 -8.24 2.43
C LEU A 280 -24.70 -7.56 1.08
N LEU A 281 -23.57 -7.19 0.48
CA LEU A 281 -23.55 -6.66 -0.87
C LEU A 281 -24.07 -7.68 -1.88
N SER A 282 -23.59 -8.92 -1.81
CA SER A 282 -24.00 -10.01 -2.71
C SER A 282 -25.48 -10.35 -2.57
N LEU A 283 -26.07 -10.24 -1.37
CA LEU A 283 -27.50 -10.48 -1.11
C LEU A 283 -28.43 -9.35 -1.57
N THR A 284 -27.88 -8.16 -1.80
CA THR A 284 -28.65 -6.94 -2.08
C THR A 284 -28.47 -6.44 -3.51
N ILE A 285 -27.35 -6.74 -4.17
CA ILE A 285 -27.04 -6.26 -5.52
C ILE A 285 -26.37 -7.39 -6.31
N SER A 286 -26.84 -7.63 -7.54
CA SER A 286 -26.31 -8.70 -8.39
C SER A 286 -24.87 -8.42 -8.82
N GLN A 287 -24.11 -9.50 -9.05
CA GLN A 287 -22.72 -9.37 -9.49
C GLN A 287 -22.62 -8.73 -10.88
N SER A 288 -23.54 -9.05 -11.78
CA SER A 288 -23.69 -8.40 -13.08
C SER A 288 -23.84 -6.88 -12.98
N GLN A 289 -24.61 -6.39 -12.01
CA GLN A 289 -24.82 -4.95 -11.81
C GLN A 289 -23.57 -4.26 -11.25
N ILE A 290 -22.87 -4.89 -10.29
CA ILE A 290 -21.60 -4.38 -9.76
C ILE A 290 -20.55 -4.28 -10.89
N THR A 291 -20.43 -5.34 -11.70
CA THR A 291 -19.52 -5.38 -12.84
C THR A 291 -19.86 -4.32 -13.87
N LYS A 292 -21.15 -4.13 -14.18
CA LYS A 292 -21.64 -3.09 -15.11
C LYS A 292 -21.34 -1.67 -14.61
N TRP A 293 -21.42 -1.41 -13.32
CA TRP A 293 -21.02 -0.11 -12.77
C TRP A 293 -19.51 0.05 -12.73
N GLY A 294 -18.78 -1.06 -12.57
CA GLY A 294 -17.35 -1.08 -12.37
C GLY A 294 -16.93 -0.40 -11.07
N ILE A 295 -15.64 -0.45 -10.76
CA ILE A 295 -15.12 0.07 -9.50
C ILE A 295 -15.12 1.60 -9.41
N SER A 296 -15.23 2.35 -10.52
CA SER A 296 -15.32 3.81 -10.47
C SER A 296 -16.69 4.29 -9.99
N ASN A 297 -17.77 3.57 -10.34
CA ASN A 297 -19.14 4.01 -10.09
C ASN A 297 -19.83 3.23 -8.95
N SER A 298 -19.47 1.96 -8.74
CA SER A 298 -20.11 1.09 -7.74
C SER A 298 -20.14 1.69 -6.33
N TYR A 299 -19.09 2.41 -5.93
CA TYR A 299 -19.01 3.09 -4.62
C TYR A 299 -20.19 3.99 -4.30
N TYR A 300 -20.74 4.63 -5.34
CA TYR A 300 -21.77 5.65 -5.19
C TYR A 300 -23.15 5.05 -5.46
N TYR A 301 -23.25 4.12 -6.39
CA TYR A 301 -24.52 3.51 -6.81
C TYR A 301 -25.03 2.41 -5.88
N VAL A 302 -24.16 1.78 -5.08
CA VAL A 302 -24.61 0.78 -4.10
C VAL A 302 -25.55 1.35 -3.05
N PHE A 303 -25.35 2.58 -2.59
CA PHE A 303 -26.17 3.20 -1.53
C PHE A 303 -27.62 3.49 -1.95
N PRO A 304 -27.91 4.18 -3.08
CA PRO A 304 -29.28 4.32 -3.54
C PRO A 304 -29.90 2.96 -3.89
N ALA A 305 -29.12 2.03 -4.45
CA ALA A 305 -29.62 0.70 -4.81
C ALA A 305 -30.07 -0.14 -3.60
N ILE A 306 -29.31 -0.19 -2.50
CA ILE A 306 -29.74 -0.92 -1.29
C ILE A 306 -30.94 -0.23 -0.60
N LEU A 307 -31.11 1.08 -0.81
CA LEU A 307 -32.31 1.81 -0.41
C LEU A 307 -33.48 1.60 -1.40
N GLY A 308 -33.22 0.92 -2.52
CA GLY A 308 -34.05 0.80 -3.75
C GLY A 308 -34.67 2.11 -4.19
N LEU A 309 -33.83 3.13 -4.20
CA LEU A 309 -34.05 4.37 -4.92
C LEU A 309 -33.44 4.20 -6.31
N ASP A 310 -34.16 4.66 -7.32
CA ASP A 310 -33.59 4.78 -8.65
C ASP A 310 -32.44 5.80 -8.64
N ILE A 311 -31.33 5.48 -9.32
CA ILE A 311 -30.08 6.28 -9.33
C ILE A 311 -30.28 7.68 -9.90
N ASP A 312 -31.25 7.85 -10.80
CA ASP A 312 -31.56 9.11 -11.47
C ASP A 312 -32.74 9.85 -10.83
N SER A 313 -33.45 9.21 -9.89
CA SER A 313 -34.43 9.89 -9.04
C SER A 313 -33.78 10.98 -8.17
N GLY A 314 -34.56 11.99 -7.77
CA GLY A 314 -34.09 13.05 -6.87
C GLY A 314 -33.53 12.51 -5.54
N GLY A 315 -34.15 11.45 -4.99
CA GLY A 315 -33.65 10.77 -3.80
C GLY A 315 -32.34 10.03 -4.05
N GLY A 316 -32.23 9.31 -5.18
CA GLY A 316 -31.01 8.61 -5.58
C GLY A 316 -29.83 9.56 -5.76
N LYS A 317 -30.03 10.66 -6.51
CA LYS A 317 -29.02 11.71 -6.67
C LYS A 317 -28.61 12.33 -5.34
N ALA A 318 -29.56 12.64 -4.45
CA ALA A 318 -29.23 13.18 -3.13
C ALA A 318 -28.28 12.26 -2.34
N ILE A 319 -28.56 10.95 -2.32
CA ILE A 319 -27.67 9.97 -1.68
C ILE A 319 -26.30 9.93 -2.36
N ILE A 320 -26.26 9.93 -3.69
CA ILE A 320 -25.00 9.93 -4.46
C ILE A 320 -24.15 11.16 -4.14
N HIS A 321 -24.74 12.36 -4.07
CA HIS A 321 -24.03 13.58 -3.69
C HIS A 321 -23.45 13.47 -2.27
N ILE A 322 -24.21 12.94 -1.31
CA ILE A 322 -23.75 12.73 0.07
C ILE A 322 -22.57 11.74 0.11
N VAL A 323 -22.71 10.59 -0.55
CA VAL A 323 -21.64 9.58 -0.62
C VAL A 323 -20.41 10.13 -1.34
N GLY A 324 -20.61 10.92 -2.40
CA GLY A 324 -19.59 11.69 -3.10
C GLY A 324 -18.81 12.58 -2.15
N LEU A 325 -19.50 13.38 -1.34
CA LEU A 325 -18.88 14.28 -0.36
C LEU A 325 -18.05 13.51 0.68
N VAL A 326 -18.64 12.48 1.29
CA VAL A 326 -17.96 11.69 2.32
C VAL A 326 -16.72 11.00 1.73
N THR A 327 -16.83 10.46 0.52
CA THR A 327 -15.72 9.81 -0.19
C THR A 327 -14.63 10.81 -0.60
N ALA A 328 -15.01 12.02 -1.02
CA ALA A 328 -14.05 13.09 -1.34
C ALA A 328 -13.29 13.55 -0.08
N LEU A 329 -13.98 13.74 1.04
CA LEU A 329 -13.35 14.07 2.33
C LEU A 329 -12.40 12.96 2.81
N ASN A 330 -12.81 11.70 2.65
CA ASN A 330 -11.94 10.55 2.88
C ASN A 330 -10.68 10.60 2.01
N GLY A 331 -10.85 10.76 0.70
CA GLY A 331 -9.77 10.81 -0.27
C GLY A 331 -8.77 11.93 0.00
N ILE A 332 -9.25 13.15 0.26
CA ILE A 332 -8.42 14.31 0.61
C ILE A 332 -7.64 14.05 1.91
N GLY A 333 -8.32 13.56 2.96
CA GLY A 333 -7.71 13.23 4.25
C GLY A 333 -6.61 12.17 4.14
N SER A 334 -6.89 11.12 3.37
CA SER A 334 -5.98 10.03 3.05
C SER A 334 -4.78 10.54 2.25
N LEU A 335 -5.03 11.27 1.17
CA LEU A 335 -4.01 11.79 0.26
C LEU A 335 -2.95 12.60 1.01
N PHE A 336 -3.37 13.55 1.85
CA PHE A 336 -2.42 14.42 2.54
C PHE A 336 -1.60 13.67 3.58
N PHE A 337 -2.21 12.71 4.28
CA PHE A 337 -1.52 11.85 5.25
C PHE A 337 -0.45 11.01 4.54
N TRP A 338 -0.89 10.23 3.55
CA TRP A 338 -0.06 9.30 2.83
C TRP A 338 1.02 9.97 1.98
N THR A 339 0.81 11.21 1.51
CA THR A 339 1.88 11.93 0.77
C THR A 339 3.11 12.20 1.64
N SER A 340 2.94 12.42 2.95
CA SER A 340 4.05 12.84 3.83
C SER A 340 4.59 11.76 4.75
N ALA A 341 3.73 10.87 5.26
CA ALA A 341 4.12 9.90 6.28
C ALA A 341 5.14 8.86 5.79
N PRO A 342 4.94 8.17 4.65
CA PRO A 342 5.89 7.18 4.12
C PRO A 342 7.24 7.80 3.77
N ALA A 343 7.26 9.02 3.24
CA ALA A 343 8.50 9.74 2.98
C ALA A 343 9.27 9.98 4.29
N LYS A 344 8.60 10.49 5.34
CA LYS A 344 9.26 10.69 6.64
C LYS A 344 9.80 9.39 7.22
N VAL A 345 9.00 8.32 7.20
CA VAL A 345 9.41 7.00 7.69
C VAL A 345 10.65 6.51 6.93
N PHE A 346 10.60 6.52 5.60
CA PHE A 346 11.71 6.08 4.76
C PHE A 346 13.00 6.86 5.06
N PHE A 347 12.94 8.19 5.07
CA PHE A 347 14.13 9.03 5.33
C PHE A 347 14.63 8.95 6.78
N SER A 348 13.80 8.50 7.72
CA SER A 348 14.21 8.28 9.12
C SER A 348 14.87 6.91 9.35
N GLU A 349 14.53 5.91 8.52
CA GLU A 349 15.06 4.55 8.64
C GLU A 349 16.36 4.35 7.83
N VAL A 350 16.55 5.10 6.74
CA VAL A 350 17.74 4.98 5.89
C VAL A 350 18.91 5.82 6.42
N PRO A 351 20.16 5.33 6.36
CA PRO A 351 21.31 6.10 6.83
C PRO A 351 21.46 7.45 6.10
N GLU A 352 21.89 8.50 6.82
CA GLU A 352 21.89 9.92 6.42
C GLU A 352 22.56 10.25 5.06
N ASN A 353 23.35 9.33 4.50
CA ASN A 353 24.09 9.55 3.26
C ASN A 353 23.62 8.69 2.07
N VAL A 354 22.71 7.73 2.27
CA VAL A 354 22.30 6.80 1.20
C VAL A 354 21.55 7.53 0.09
N MET A 355 20.65 8.44 0.45
CA MET A 355 19.81 9.20 -0.49
C MET A 355 20.46 10.49 -1.00
N GLY A 356 21.65 10.83 -0.50
CA GLY A 356 22.34 12.07 -0.83
C GLY A 356 21.74 13.31 -0.15
N LYS A 357 22.55 14.36 -0.03
CA LYS A 357 22.20 15.59 0.72
C LYS A 357 20.97 16.31 0.17
N PHE A 358 20.73 16.24 -1.14
CA PHE A 358 19.61 16.93 -1.77
C PHE A 358 18.27 16.31 -1.36
N LEU A 359 18.11 15.00 -1.46
CA LEU A 359 16.85 14.32 -1.15
C LEU A 359 16.60 14.23 0.36
N SER A 360 17.66 14.07 1.16
CA SER A 360 17.57 14.04 2.63
C SER A 360 17.34 15.41 3.27
N LYS A 361 17.26 16.51 2.49
CA LYS A 361 17.05 17.85 3.04
C LYS A 361 15.64 17.97 3.65
N THR A 362 15.59 18.16 4.96
CA THR A 362 14.35 18.35 5.71
C THR A 362 14.04 19.82 5.98
N ASP A 363 12.76 20.16 6.13
CA ASP A 363 12.33 21.44 6.69
C ASP A 363 12.38 21.46 8.23
N LYS A 364 11.94 22.58 8.82
CA LYS A 364 11.82 22.77 10.28
C LYS A 364 10.91 21.74 10.98
N ASN A 365 10.08 21.03 10.24
CA ASN A 365 9.16 20.01 10.75
C ASN A 365 9.70 18.58 10.52
N GLY A 366 10.96 18.43 10.10
CA GLY A 366 11.57 17.13 9.77
C GLY A 366 11.02 16.51 8.48
N THR A 367 10.36 17.28 7.62
CA THR A 367 9.75 16.77 6.38
C THR A 367 10.75 16.83 5.22
N PRO A 368 11.03 15.73 4.49
CA PRO A 368 12.00 15.72 3.39
C PRO A 368 11.42 16.40 2.14
N VAL A 369 11.47 17.73 2.09
CA VAL A 369 10.73 18.56 1.11
C VAL A 369 11.12 18.25 -0.34
N ASN A 370 12.41 18.04 -0.59
CA ASN A 370 12.90 17.74 -1.94
C ASN A 370 12.43 16.36 -2.41
N ALA A 371 12.41 15.37 -1.51
CA ALA A 371 11.84 14.06 -1.82
C ALA A 371 10.34 14.14 -2.12
N LEU A 372 9.59 14.98 -1.37
CA LEU A 372 8.17 15.21 -1.66
C LEU A 372 7.93 15.82 -3.05
N TYR A 373 8.83 16.66 -3.55
CA TYR A 373 8.72 17.17 -4.92
C TYR A 373 9.05 16.11 -5.96
N ILE A 374 10.13 15.33 -5.77
CA ILE A 374 10.51 14.27 -6.70
C ILE A 374 9.41 13.20 -6.78
N GLN A 375 8.85 12.77 -5.65
CA GLN A 375 7.75 11.80 -5.69
C GLN A 375 6.51 12.36 -6.41
N ALA A 376 6.22 13.67 -6.31
CA ALA A 376 5.10 14.27 -7.02
C ALA A 376 5.29 14.26 -8.54
N ILE A 377 6.54 14.43 -8.99
CA ILE A 377 6.90 14.25 -10.40
C ILE A 377 6.72 12.78 -10.81
N VAL A 378 7.20 11.82 -10.00
CA VAL A 378 7.07 10.39 -10.31
C VAL A 378 5.61 9.94 -10.36
N VAL A 379 4.79 10.36 -9.39
CA VAL A 379 3.34 10.08 -9.39
C VAL A 379 2.64 10.72 -10.59
N ALA A 380 3.03 11.93 -10.99
CA ALA A 380 2.48 12.55 -12.19
C ALA A 380 2.83 11.77 -13.47
N ILE A 381 4.07 11.29 -13.60
CA ILE A 381 4.50 10.42 -14.71
C ILE A 381 3.69 9.12 -14.72
N ILE A 382 3.52 8.49 -13.56
CA ILE A 382 2.71 7.28 -13.41
C ILE A 382 1.27 7.53 -13.91
N LEU A 383 0.63 8.60 -13.44
CA LEU A 383 -0.73 8.96 -13.85
C LEU A 383 -0.82 9.27 -15.36
N LEU A 384 0.16 9.97 -15.92
CA LEU A 384 0.23 10.29 -17.36
C LEU A 384 0.35 9.02 -18.21
N ILE A 385 1.21 8.08 -17.82
CA ILE A 385 1.35 6.79 -18.54
C ILE A 385 0.01 6.06 -18.54
N VAL A 386 -0.66 5.96 -17.39
CA VAL A 386 -1.93 5.23 -17.28
C VAL A 386 -3.01 5.94 -18.07
N GLY A 387 -3.19 7.25 -17.89
CA GLY A 387 -4.21 8.03 -18.61
C GLY A 387 -4.04 7.99 -20.13
N ALA A 388 -2.79 8.09 -20.61
CA ALA A 388 -2.50 8.01 -22.05
C ALA A 388 -2.68 6.61 -22.64
N THR A 389 -2.70 5.56 -21.81
CA THR A 389 -2.82 4.17 -22.24
C THR A 389 -4.16 3.55 -21.91
N THR A 390 -5.07 4.26 -21.24
CA THR A 390 -6.43 3.76 -20.97
C THR A 390 -7.26 3.78 -22.25
N THR A 391 -7.92 2.66 -22.51
CA THR A 391 -8.83 2.38 -23.64
C THR A 391 -9.98 1.50 -23.13
N GLY A 392 -10.97 1.20 -23.97
CA GLY A 392 -12.16 0.44 -23.59
C GLY A 392 -13.45 1.25 -23.62
N ASP A 393 -14.53 0.65 -23.11
CA ASP A 393 -15.88 1.21 -23.18
C ASP A 393 -15.99 2.58 -22.49
N THR A 394 -16.82 3.45 -23.05
CA THR A 394 -17.03 4.82 -22.52
C THR A 394 -17.61 4.84 -21.11
N ASP A 395 -18.32 3.79 -20.72
CA ASP A 395 -18.89 3.59 -19.38
C ASP A 395 -17.89 3.08 -18.33
N GLN A 396 -16.74 2.57 -18.78
CA GLN A 396 -15.80 1.83 -17.94
C GLN A 396 -14.39 2.41 -17.98
N GLY A 397 -14.14 3.49 -18.73
CA GLY A 397 -12.83 4.11 -18.86
C GLY A 397 -12.17 4.44 -17.52
N SER A 398 -12.92 5.04 -16.60
CA SER A 398 -12.42 5.33 -15.25
C SER A 398 -12.17 4.05 -14.43
N SER A 399 -12.97 3.00 -14.62
CA SER A 399 -12.78 1.70 -13.96
C SER A 399 -11.53 1.00 -14.47
N GLU A 400 -11.28 1.00 -15.78
CA GLU A 400 -10.06 0.46 -16.41
C GLU A 400 -8.82 1.19 -15.92
N PHE A 401 -8.88 2.53 -15.89
CA PHE A 401 -7.83 3.37 -15.33
C PHE A 401 -7.52 2.99 -13.87
N LEU A 402 -8.54 2.93 -13.01
CA LEU A 402 -8.35 2.59 -11.60
C LEU A 402 -7.85 1.15 -11.43
N THR A 403 -8.38 0.19 -12.20
CA THR A 403 -8.02 -1.23 -12.12
C THR A 403 -6.55 -1.42 -12.43
N ARG A 404 -6.03 -0.81 -13.51
CA ARG A 404 -4.60 -0.83 -13.86
C ARG A 404 -3.72 -0.31 -12.72
N ILE A 405 -4.06 0.84 -12.13
CA ILE A 405 -3.25 1.41 -11.05
C ILE A 405 -3.36 0.59 -9.77
N ILE A 406 -4.56 0.11 -9.40
CA ILE A 406 -4.75 -0.72 -8.21
C ILE A 406 -4.02 -2.05 -8.36
N GLN A 407 -4.11 -2.71 -9.51
CA GLN A 407 -3.36 -3.93 -9.81
C GLN A 407 -1.85 -3.71 -9.63
N SER A 408 -1.34 -2.58 -10.14
CA SER A 408 0.06 -2.23 -10.01
C SER A 408 0.46 -1.94 -8.56
N ALA A 409 -0.34 -1.14 -7.85
CA ALA A 409 -0.09 -0.78 -6.46
C ALA A 409 -0.11 -2.00 -5.54
N THR A 410 -1.10 -2.87 -5.70
CA THR A 410 -1.29 -4.06 -4.86
C THR A 410 -0.21 -5.10 -5.12
N THR A 411 0.16 -5.33 -6.38
CA THR A 411 1.23 -6.26 -6.77
C THR A 411 2.59 -5.77 -6.28
N LEU A 412 2.93 -4.49 -6.50
CA LEU A 412 4.23 -3.94 -6.08
C LEU A 412 4.35 -3.82 -4.56
N ALA A 413 3.24 -3.67 -3.83
CA ALA A 413 3.24 -3.68 -2.37
C ALA A 413 3.65 -5.04 -1.77
N ILE A 414 3.61 -6.13 -2.53
CA ILE A 414 4.09 -7.46 -2.07
C ILE A 414 5.61 -7.46 -1.91
N VAL A 415 6.35 -6.63 -2.67
CA VAL A 415 7.83 -6.66 -2.69
C VAL A 415 8.42 -6.39 -1.32
N GLN A 416 7.90 -5.41 -0.57
CA GLN A 416 8.32 -5.13 0.80
C GLN A 416 8.00 -6.29 1.75
N MET A 417 6.91 -7.03 1.51
CA MET A 417 6.51 -8.16 2.34
C MET A 417 7.44 -9.36 2.17
N PHE A 418 8.06 -9.54 0.99
CA PHE A 418 9.14 -10.53 0.85
C PHE A 418 10.27 -10.27 1.86
N PHE A 419 10.75 -9.04 1.95
CA PHE A 419 11.79 -8.69 2.94
C PHE A 419 11.29 -8.90 4.37
N TYR A 420 10.06 -8.49 4.67
CA TYR A 420 9.48 -8.57 5.99
C TYR A 420 9.37 -10.00 6.52
N PHE A 421 8.80 -10.91 5.72
CA PHE A 421 8.64 -12.31 6.11
C PHE A 421 9.98 -13.06 6.12
N VAL A 422 10.90 -12.78 5.19
CA VAL A 422 12.26 -13.35 5.22
C VAL A 422 13.03 -12.88 6.46
N ALA A 423 12.89 -11.61 6.83
CA ALA A 423 13.45 -11.06 8.06
C ALA A 423 12.91 -11.81 9.29
N TYR A 424 11.60 -12.06 9.36
CA TYR A 424 11.00 -12.80 10.47
C TYR A 424 11.48 -14.25 10.55
N ILE A 425 11.57 -14.95 9.42
CA ILE A 425 12.11 -16.32 9.40
C ILE A 425 13.54 -16.32 9.95
N LYS A 426 14.38 -15.37 9.51
CA LYS A 426 15.75 -15.25 10.02
C LYS A 426 15.79 -14.87 11.50
N LEU A 427 14.86 -14.05 11.99
CA LEU A 427 14.70 -13.79 13.43
C LEU A 427 14.50 -15.10 14.20
N ARG A 428 13.58 -15.96 13.74
CA ARG A 428 13.24 -17.22 14.42
C ARG A 428 14.33 -18.29 14.31
N ILE A 429 15.18 -18.25 13.28
CA ILE A 429 16.28 -19.21 13.08
C ILE A 429 17.54 -18.77 13.82
N ASN A 430 18.00 -17.54 13.58
CA ASN A 430 19.34 -17.07 13.95
C ASN A 430 19.35 -16.19 15.22
N PHE A 431 18.21 -15.60 15.57
CA PHE A 431 18.08 -14.66 16.67
C PHE A 431 17.05 -15.13 17.71
N ASN A 432 16.92 -16.45 17.85
CA ASN A 432 15.91 -17.02 18.74
C ASN A 432 16.19 -16.73 20.23
N ASP A 433 17.44 -16.49 20.59
CA ASP A 433 17.88 -16.20 21.96
C ASP A 433 17.71 -14.71 22.32
N GLU A 434 17.33 -13.87 21.36
CA GLU A 434 17.03 -12.46 21.63
C GLU A 434 15.78 -12.32 22.50
N GLU A 435 15.92 -11.58 23.60
CA GLU A 435 14.82 -11.32 24.52
C GLU A 435 13.70 -10.52 23.84
N ARG A 436 12.48 -11.04 23.99
CA ARG A 436 11.25 -10.50 23.41
C ARG A 436 10.15 -10.52 24.47
N ASP A 437 9.41 -9.42 24.59
CA ASP A 437 8.25 -9.37 25.50
C ASP A 437 7.06 -10.18 24.97
N ILE A 438 7.05 -10.50 23.67
CA ILE A 438 6.01 -11.29 23.01
C ILE A 438 6.63 -12.44 22.22
N ILE A 439 6.22 -13.66 22.55
CA ILE A 439 6.46 -14.85 21.73
C ILE A 439 5.14 -15.61 21.66
N PHE A 440 4.56 -15.72 20.46
CA PHE A 440 3.27 -16.41 20.28
C PHE A 440 3.42 -17.92 20.34
N PHE A 441 4.44 -18.44 19.65
CA PHE A 441 4.76 -19.86 19.61
C PHE A 441 6.16 -20.08 20.18
N LYS A 442 6.26 -20.83 21.28
CA LYS A 442 7.56 -21.20 21.85
C LYS A 442 8.38 -22.05 20.87
N ASN A 443 7.71 -22.99 20.17
CA ASN A 443 8.32 -23.78 19.12
C ASN A 443 8.54 -22.90 17.87
N LYS A 444 9.81 -22.71 17.46
CA LYS A 444 10.16 -21.91 16.28
C LYS A 444 9.67 -22.51 14.95
N LYS A 445 9.39 -23.82 14.87
CA LYS A 445 8.97 -24.47 13.62
C LYS A 445 7.62 -23.95 13.13
N ILE A 446 6.64 -23.78 14.02
CA ILE A 446 5.29 -23.32 13.67
C ILE A 446 5.30 -21.93 12.99
N PRO A 447 5.85 -20.86 13.59
CA PRO A 447 5.88 -19.54 12.96
C PRO A 447 6.71 -19.52 11.68
N ILE A 448 7.81 -20.29 11.61
CA ILE A 448 8.59 -20.43 10.38
C ILE A 448 7.76 -21.05 9.26
N THR A 449 7.06 -22.17 9.53
CA THR A 449 6.22 -22.84 8.53
C THR A 449 5.11 -21.92 8.03
N ILE A 450 4.43 -21.21 8.93
CA ILE A 450 3.40 -20.22 8.55
C ILE A 450 4.02 -19.15 7.63
N SER A 451 5.16 -18.57 8.02
CA SER A 451 5.82 -17.54 7.21
C SER A 451 6.30 -18.05 5.85
N ILE A 452 6.76 -19.30 5.75
CA ILE A 452 7.14 -19.92 4.47
C ILE A 452 5.90 -20.10 3.58
N ILE A 453 4.80 -20.62 4.12
CA ILE A 453 3.54 -20.76 3.36
C ILE A 453 3.08 -19.39 2.86
N THR A 454 3.07 -18.38 3.73
CA THR A 454 2.70 -17.02 3.33
C THR A 454 3.64 -16.45 2.26
N LEU A 455 4.96 -16.66 2.36
CA LEU A 455 5.91 -16.25 1.33
C LEU A 455 5.66 -16.92 -0.03
N VAL A 456 5.34 -18.21 -0.04
CA VAL A 456 4.99 -18.93 -1.27
C VAL A 456 3.73 -18.34 -1.90
N LEU A 457 2.70 -18.07 -1.09
CA LEU A 457 1.46 -17.44 -1.57
C LEU A 457 1.69 -16.02 -2.09
N LEU A 458 2.51 -15.22 -1.41
CA LEU A 458 2.95 -13.90 -1.90
C LEU A 458 3.73 -14.02 -3.21
N GLY A 459 4.57 -15.03 -3.36
CA GLY A 459 5.31 -15.32 -4.58
C GLY A 459 4.40 -15.64 -5.76
N ILE A 460 3.40 -16.49 -5.53
CA ILE A 460 2.36 -16.82 -6.51
C ILE A 460 1.58 -15.55 -6.87
N ALA A 461 1.02 -14.84 -5.88
CA ALA A 461 0.23 -13.62 -6.13
C ALA A 461 1.04 -12.55 -6.88
N PHE A 462 2.33 -12.38 -6.55
CA PHE A 462 3.21 -11.47 -7.28
C PHE A 462 3.43 -11.92 -8.73
N PHE A 463 3.77 -13.20 -8.96
CA PHE A 463 4.02 -13.72 -10.30
C PHE A 463 2.80 -13.56 -11.22
N PHE A 464 1.63 -14.02 -10.79
CA PHE A 464 0.40 -13.92 -11.56
C PHE A 464 -0.14 -12.48 -11.63
N GLY A 465 0.13 -11.66 -10.60
CA GLY A 465 -0.26 -10.25 -10.60
C GLY A 465 0.57 -9.38 -11.54
N VAL A 466 1.82 -9.78 -11.83
CA VAL A 466 2.73 -9.11 -12.76
C VAL A 466 2.44 -9.51 -14.21
N ILE A 467 2.19 -10.79 -14.47
CA ILE A 467 2.11 -11.33 -15.83
C ILE A 467 0.63 -11.44 -16.24
N PRO A 468 0.18 -10.71 -17.26
CA PRO A 468 -1.18 -10.89 -17.80
C PRO A 468 -1.43 -12.34 -18.24
N SER A 469 -2.68 -12.79 -18.15
CA SER A 469 -3.05 -14.15 -18.54
C SER A 469 -2.86 -14.40 -20.03
N VAL A 470 -2.75 -15.68 -20.39
CA VAL A 470 -2.69 -16.11 -21.79
C VAL A 470 -3.92 -15.60 -22.57
N LYS A 471 -5.12 -15.63 -21.96
CA LYS A 471 -6.34 -15.11 -22.56
C LYS A 471 -6.25 -13.60 -22.81
N SER A 472 -5.75 -12.83 -21.83
CA SER A 472 -5.55 -11.38 -22.00
C SER A 472 -4.59 -11.05 -23.15
N TRP A 473 -3.48 -11.80 -23.28
CA TRP A 473 -2.54 -11.62 -24.40
C TRP A 473 -3.15 -11.97 -25.76
N GLN A 474 -4.06 -12.94 -25.82
CA GLN A 474 -4.79 -13.30 -27.04
C GLN A 474 -5.87 -12.28 -27.41
N THR A 475 -6.58 -11.73 -26.42
CA THR A 475 -7.64 -10.76 -26.61
C THR A 475 -7.11 -9.38 -27.00
N ASP A 476 -6.12 -8.88 -26.27
CA ASP A 476 -5.50 -7.57 -26.53
C ASP A 476 -4.01 -7.60 -26.15
N TRP A 477 -3.19 -7.88 -27.16
CA TRP A 477 -1.74 -7.95 -27.01
C TRP A 477 -1.13 -6.61 -26.56
N VAL A 478 -1.65 -5.48 -27.05
CA VAL A 478 -1.09 -4.16 -26.76
C VAL A 478 -1.40 -3.74 -25.33
N LYS A 479 -2.65 -3.90 -24.89
CA LYS A 479 -3.06 -3.63 -23.50
C LYS A 479 -2.29 -4.51 -22.52
N SER A 480 -2.17 -5.81 -22.82
CA SER A 480 -1.41 -6.74 -21.99
C SER A 480 0.08 -6.39 -21.93
N LEU A 481 0.69 -5.96 -23.04
CA LEU A 481 2.08 -5.50 -23.05
C LEU A 481 2.26 -4.25 -22.19
N ILE A 482 1.34 -3.29 -22.27
CA ILE A 482 1.35 -2.09 -21.44
C ILE A 482 1.24 -2.46 -19.96
N ASP A 483 0.29 -3.32 -19.58
CA ASP A 483 0.09 -3.75 -18.20
C ASP A 483 1.33 -4.47 -17.65
N PHE A 484 1.90 -5.40 -18.44
CA PHE A 484 3.14 -6.10 -18.08
C PHE A 484 4.31 -5.14 -17.91
N LEU A 485 4.57 -4.25 -18.88
CA LEU A 485 5.68 -3.29 -18.81
C LEU A 485 5.50 -2.30 -17.66
N PHE A 486 4.26 -1.89 -17.37
CA PHE A 486 3.98 -0.97 -16.29
C PHE A 486 4.26 -1.59 -14.92
N ILE A 487 3.84 -2.84 -14.69
CA ILE A 487 4.07 -3.54 -13.42
C ILE A 487 5.49 -4.09 -13.33
N PHE A 488 5.90 -4.95 -14.27
CA PHE A 488 7.23 -5.58 -14.26
C PHE A 488 8.34 -4.59 -14.52
N GLY A 489 8.18 -3.72 -15.53
CA GLY A 489 9.16 -2.67 -15.83
C GLY A 489 9.26 -1.66 -14.68
N GLY A 490 8.13 -1.31 -14.05
CA GLY A 490 8.11 -0.52 -12.82
C GLY A 490 8.91 -1.19 -11.69
N PHE A 491 8.64 -2.46 -11.40
CA PHE A 491 9.38 -3.26 -10.41
C PHE A 491 10.89 -3.27 -10.67
N VAL A 492 11.29 -3.64 -11.89
CA VAL A 492 12.70 -3.73 -12.29
C VAL A 492 13.39 -2.38 -12.20
N PHE A 493 12.75 -1.32 -12.72
CA PHE A 493 13.28 0.04 -12.66
C PHE A 493 13.54 0.47 -11.22
N PHE A 494 12.55 0.34 -10.33
CA PHE A 494 12.72 0.81 -8.95
C PHE A 494 13.72 0.00 -8.14
N ILE A 495 13.81 -1.32 -8.34
CA ILE A 495 14.82 -2.14 -7.68
C ILE A 495 16.23 -1.81 -8.20
N ILE A 496 16.40 -1.62 -9.51
CA ILE A 496 17.68 -1.20 -10.08
C ILE A 496 18.09 0.16 -9.51
N VAL A 497 17.20 1.14 -9.45
CA VAL A 497 17.49 2.45 -8.86
C VAL A 497 17.93 2.28 -7.39
N ALA A 498 17.25 1.44 -6.60
CA ALA A 498 17.66 1.17 -5.22
C ALA A 498 19.09 0.64 -5.13
N ILE A 499 19.41 -0.37 -5.96
CA ILE A 499 20.72 -1.02 -5.98
C ILE A 499 21.80 -0.02 -6.40
N LEU A 500 21.54 0.81 -7.42
CA LEU A 500 22.48 1.84 -7.88
C LEU A 500 22.70 2.91 -6.82
N VAL A 501 21.64 3.39 -6.18
CA VAL A 501 21.73 4.37 -5.07
C VAL A 501 22.59 3.81 -3.94
N TRP A 502 22.33 2.56 -3.51
CA TRP A 502 23.14 1.90 -2.49
C TRP A 502 24.60 1.72 -2.93
N HIS A 503 24.83 1.27 -4.16
CA HIS A 503 26.16 1.02 -4.69
C HIS A 503 27.01 2.30 -4.72
N PHE A 504 26.48 3.38 -5.30
CA PHE A 504 27.23 4.63 -5.45
C PHE A 504 27.40 5.39 -4.14
N ASN A 505 26.40 5.39 -3.27
CA ASN A 505 26.43 6.19 -2.05
C ASN A 505 26.98 5.46 -0.82
N VAL A 506 27.02 4.13 -0.81
CA VAL A 506 27.51 3.33 0.31
C VAL A 506 28.72 2.49 -0.08
N GLU A 507 28.55 1.52 -0.99
CA GLU A 507 29.60 0.54 -1.29
C GLU A 507 30.85 1.19 -1.89
N ARG A 508 30.68 2.06 -2.88
CA ARG A 508 31.79 2.78 -3.54
C ARG A 508 32.53 3.69 -2.56
N LYS A 509 31.80 4.42 -1.71
CA LYS A 509 32.42 5.32 -0.71
C LYS A 509 33.18 4.53 0.36
N ASN A 510 32.61 3.43 0.86
CA ASN A 510 33.30 2.56 1.82
C ASN A 510 34.57 1.96 1.21
N LYS A 511 34.55 1.55 -0.06
CA LYS A 511 35.76 1.08 -0.76
C LYS A 511 36.82 2.17 -0.87
N LEU A 512 36.43 3.41 -1.19
CA LEU A 512 37.36 4.54 -1.27
C LEU A 512 37.95 4.91 0.09
N ILE A 513 37.15 4.90 1.16
CA ILE A 513 37.62 5.14 2.53
C ILE A 513 38.59 4.04 2.94
N ASN A 514 38.23 2.76 2.78
CA ASN A 514 39.11 1.64 3.12
C ASN A 514 40.43 1.69 2.34
N LYS A 515 40.39 2.03 1.05
CA LYS A 515 41.60 2.21 0.24
C LYS A 515 42.47 3.36 0.77
N LYS A 516 41.85 4.49 1.17
CA LYS A 516 42.57 5.63 1.75
C LYS A 516 43.20 5.28 3.10
N THR A 517 42.46 4.60 3.98
CA THR A 517 42.98 4.13 5.28
C THR A 517 44.12 3.13 5.11
N GLN A 518 44.03 2.25 4.12
CA GLN A 518 45.11 1.31 3.80
C GLN A 518 46.35 2.01 3.24
N ILE A 519 46.19 3.08 2.44
CA ILE A 519 47.32 3.90 1.97
C ILE A 519 47.95 4.67 3.13
N GLU A 520 47.14 5.26 4.03
CA GLU A 520 47.60 5.97 5.22
C GLU A 520 48.34 5.06 6.21
N SER A 521 47.90 3.80 6.38
CA SER A 521 48.63 2.83 7.21
C SER A 521 49.99 2.47 6.62
N ILE A 522 50.05 2.22 5.29
CA ILE A 522 51.31 1.92 4.60
C ILE A 522 52.29 3.10 4.69
N THR A 523 51.82 4.33 4.47
CA THR A 523 52.69 5.52 4.54
C THR A 523 53.16 5.83 5.97
N ASN A 524 52.36 5.51 6.99
CA ASN A 524 52.80 5.64 8.39
C ASN A 524 53.82 4.56 8.78
N ASP A 525 53.67 3.33 8.27
CA ASP A 525 54.65 2.27 8.47
C ASP A 525 55.99 2.60 7.79
N GLU A 526 55.97 3.13 6.56
CA GLU A 526 57.18 3.60 5.86
C GLU A 526 57.88 4.73 6.63
N LYS A 527 57.14 5.74 7.14
CA LYS A 527 57.72 6.80 7.96
C LYS A 527 58.32 6.29 9.28
N ASN A 528 57.69 5.30 9.91
CA ASN A 528 58.23 4.68 11.12
C ASN A 528 59.51 3.89 10.83
N ILE A 529 59.58 3.20 9.70
CA ILE A 529 60.81 2.52 9.25
C ILE A 529 61.92 3.54 8.97
N ASP A 530 61.64 4.63 8.26
CA ASP A 530 62.62 5.68 8.01
C ASP A 530 63.14 6.33 9.31
N ASN A 531 62.25 6.62 10.27
CA ASN A 531 62.63 7.16 11.57
C ASN A 531 63.51 6.18 12.38
N LEU A 532 63.21 4.87 12.37
CA LEU A 532 64.05 3.84 12.98
C LEU A 532 65.42 3.71 12.29
N THR A 533 65.47 3.98 10.99
CA THR A 533 66.71 3.92 10.20
C THR A 533 67.60 5.14 10.48
N VAL A 534 67.01 6.32 10.68
CA VAL A 534 67.69 7.55 11.10
C VAL A 534 68.18 7.44 12.54
N GLU A 535 67.36 6.99 13.49
CA GLU A 535 67.78 6.76 14.88
C GLU A 535 68.93 5.74 14.99
N ASN A 536 68.91 4.68 14.17
CA ASN A 536 70.00 3.69 14.15
C ASN A 536 71.30 4.24 13.53
N LYS A 537 71.21 5.16 12.56
CA LYS A 537 72.38 5.89 12.03
C LYS A 537 72.97 6.83 13.09
N ASP A 538 72.13 7.55 13.82
CA ASP A 538 72.57 8.46 14.90
C ASP A 538 73.16 7.72 16.11
N ARG A 539 72.62 6.54 16.46
CA ARG A 539 73.20 5.67 17.51
C ARG A 539 74.54 5.06 17.10
N LYS A 540 74.75 4.73 15.82
CA LYS A 540 76.06 4.29 15.31
C LYS A 540 77.09 5.41 15.31
N TYR A 541 76.68 6.65 15.04
CA TYR A 541 77.58 7.81 15.11
C TYR A 541 78.02 8.17 16.53
N LYS A 542 77.15 7.98 17.55
CA LYS A 542 77.48 8.23 18.96
C LYS A 542 78.30 7.13 19.65
N LYS A 543 78.46 5.95 19.05
CA LYS A 543 79.31 4.86 19.58
C LYS A 543 80.75 4.87 19.06
N ASN A 544 81.08 5.73 18.10
CA ASN A 544 82.40 5.88 17.49
C ASN A 544 83.11 7.20 17.87
N LYS A 545 82.64 7.88 18.92
CA LYS A 545 83.35 8.91 19.67
C LYS A 545 83.52 8.40 21.08
#